data_AF-A0A2V9MND9-F1
#
_entry.id   AF-A0A2V9MND9-F1
#
_cell.length_a   1.000
_cell.length_b   1.000
_cell.length_c   1.000
_cell.angle_alpha   90.00
_cell.angle_beta   90.00
_cell.angle_gamma   90.00
#
_symmetry.space_group_name_H-M   'P 1'
#
loop_
_entity.id
_entity.type
_entity.pdbx_description
1 polymer ?
#
loop_
_entity_poly.entity_id
_entity_poly.type
_entity_poly.pdbx_seq_one_letter_code
_entity_poly.pdbx_strand_id
1 'polypeptide(L)'
;MKIRSVLIVVILTATAAVTNAESPSEAKQCKSDLIGQTMGGRERCWKFQSADQIKELVIQNKREDGQKRVYSITVMLQDPRVPGKYKAEAQLVYEKVDGKAKITNVGLISITKIE
;
A
#
# COMPACT_ATOMS: atom_id res chain seq x y z
N MET A 1 -1.21 -60.56 8.64
CA MET A 1 -1.10 -59.57 9.73
C MET A 1 0.26 -58.90 9.68
N LYS A 2 0.31 -57.59 9.43
CA LYS A 2 1.51 -56.76 9.49
C LYS A 2 1.07 -55.39 10.02
N ILE A 3 1.44 -55.11 11.26
CA ILE A 3 1.24 -53.81 11.92
C ILE A 3 2.43 -52.95 11.49
N ARG A 4 2.20 -51.78 10.90
CA ARG A 4 3.19 -50.69 10.86
C ARG A 4 2.50 -49.35 10.97
N SER A 5 2.49 -48.84 12.20
CA SER A 5 2.25 -47.43 12.53
C SER A 5 3.16 -46.53 11.69
N VAL A 6 2.61 -45.46 11.12
CA VAL A 6 3.42 -44.33 10.63
C VAL A 6 2.74 -43.02 11.04
N LEU A 7 3.31 -42.49 12.13
CA LEU A 7 3.60 -41.10 12.44
C LEU A 7 2.78 -39.99 11.74
N ILE A 8 2.02 -39.26 12.56
CA ILE A 8 1.49 -37.93 12.28
C ILE A 8 2.67 -36.95 12.21
N VAL A 9 2.80 -36.21 11.11
CA VAL A 9 3.65 -35.01 11.02
C VAL A 9 2.73 -33.80 10.91
N VAL A 10 2.55 -33.13 12.04
CA VAL A 10 1.95 -31.78 12.11
C VAL A 10 2.99 -30.81 11.54
N ILE A 11 2.80 -30.35 10.30
CA ILE A 11 3.60 -29.24 9.78
C ILE A 11 2.98 -27.95 10.32
N LEU A 12 3.47 -27.53 11.47
CA LEU A 12 3.27 -26.19 12.01
C LEU A 12 4.02 -25.21 11.08
N THR A 13 3.37 -24.68 10.05
CA THR A 13 3.94 -23.56 9.29
C THR A 13 3.88 -22.32 10.16
N ALA A 14 4.97 -22.05 10.87
CA ALA A 14 5.22 -20.76 11.48
C ALA A 14 5.20 -19.71 10.36
N THR A 15 4.14 -18.90 10.29
CA THR A 15 4.16 -17.65 9.54
C THR A 15 5.16 -16.75 10.24
N ALA A 16 6.40 -16.74 9.74
CA ALA A 16 7.38 -15.74 10.06
C ALA A 16 6.74 -14.37 9.77
N ALA A 17 6.48 -13.60 10.82
CA ALA A 17 6.23 -12.18 10.70
C ALA A 17 7.53 -11.55 10.21
N VAL A 18 7.67 -11.46 8.89
CA VAL A 18 8.70 -10.65 8.25
C VAL A 18 8.38 -9.19 8.57
N THR A 19 8.98 -8.69 9.64
CA THR A 19 9.17 -7.26 9.84
C THR A 19 10.22 -6.80 8.83
N ASN A 20 9.78 -6.57 7.59
CA ASN A 20 10.60 -5.92 6.58
C ASN A 20 10.93 -4.51 7.08
N ALA A 21 12.16 -4.32 7.56
CA ALA A 21 12.74 -3.00 7.73
C ALA A 21 12.60 -2.25 6.39
N GLU A 22 11.81 -1.18 6.43
CA GLU A 22 11.37 -0.42 5.27
C GLU A 22 12.56 0.20 4.55
N SER A 23 12.66 -0.02 3.24
CA SER A 23 13.67 0.67 2.43
C SER A 23 13.17 2.08 2.10
N PRO A 24 13.92 3.16 2.40
CA PRO A 24 13.53 4.53 2.05
C PRO A 24 13.25 4.75 0.56
N SER A 25 13.70 3.83 -0.30
CA SER A 25 13.43 3.82 -1.74
C SER A 25 11.98 3.49 -2.10
N GLU A 26 11.32 2.57 -1.38
CA GLU A 26 9.95 2.16 -1.73
C GLU A 26 8.94 3.29 -1.44
N ALA A 27 9.06 3.97 -0.30
CA ALA A 27 8.19 5.10 0.02
C ALA A 27 8.36 6.27 -0.96
N LYS A 28 9.60 6.56 -1.38
CA LYS A 28 9.89 7.56 -2.41
C LYS A 28 9.29 7.17 -3.76
N GLN A 29 9.39 5.89 -4.14
CA GLN A 29 8.79 5.40 -5.37
C GLN A 29 7.27 5.48 -5.32
N CYS A 30 6.63 5.04 -4.23
CA CYS A 30 5.17 5.16 -4.05
C CYS A 30 4.72 6.63 -4.18
N LYS A 31 5.45 7.56 -3.55
CA LYS A 31 5.18 9.00 -3.65
C LYS A 31 5.28 9.51 -5.09
N SER A 32 6.25 9.05 -5.87
CA SER A 32 6.41 9.40 -7.28
C SER A 32 5.30 8.81 -8.15
N ASP A 33 4.97 7.53 -7.95
CA ASP A 33 3.99 6.81 -8.75
C ASP A 33 2.55 7.29 -8.51
N LEU A 34 2.29 7.84 -7.33
CA LEU A 34 1.02 8.45 -6.98
C LEU A 34 0.70 9.69 -7.84
N ILE A 35 1.70 10.37 -8.41
CA ILE A 35 1.46 11.59 -9.19
C ILE A 35 0.70 11.25 -10.47
N GLY A 36 -0.39 11.99 -10.70
CA GLY A 36 -1.34 11.73 -11.78
C GLY A 36 -2.43 10.72 -11.42
N GLN A 37 -2.31 10.01 -10.29
CA GLN A 37 -3.35 9.09 -9.80
C GLN A 37 -4.45 9.83 -9.05
N THR A 38 -5.59 9.15 -8.90
CA THR A 38 -6.71 9.60 -8.07
C THR A 38 -6.97 8.56 -6.99
N MET A 39 -6.88 8.99 -5.74
CA MET A 39 -7.28 8.21 -4.57
C MET A 39 -8.77 8.34 -4.34
N GLY A 40 -9.45 7.22 -4.06
CA GLY A 40 -10.86 7.20 -3.70
C GLY A 40 -11.80 7.16 -4.90
N GLY A 41 -13.06 7.50 -4.67
CA GLY A 41 -14.17 7.36 -5.63
C GLY A 41 -14.89 8.68 -5.89
N ARG A 42 -16.06 8.61 -6.54
CA ARG A 42 -16.79 9.78 -7.03
C ARG A 42 -17.16 10.81 -5.94
N GLU A 43 -17.44 10.36 -4.72
CA GLU A 43 -17.91 11.23 -3.62
C GLU A 43 -16.77 11.80 -2.78
N ARG A 44 -15.69 11.04 -2.62
CA ARG A 44 -14.49 11.42 -1.87
C ARG A 44 -13.28 10.98 -2.65
N CYS A 45 -12.67 11.92 -3.37
CA CYS A 45 -11.45 11.69 -4.10
C CYS A 45 -10.38 12.72 -3.78
N TRP A 46 -9.12 12.30 -3.89
CA TRP A 46 -7.97 13.18 -3.93
C TRP A 46 -7.17 12.91 -5.19
N LYS A 47 -6.96 13.92 -6.02
CA LYS A 47 -6.11 13.81 -7.21
C LYS A 47 -4.72 14.34 -6.90
N PHE A 48 -3.72 13.49 -7.00
CA PHE A 48 -2.32 13.88 -6.75
C PHE A 48 -1.76 14.59 -7.99
N GLN A 49 -1.65 15.91 -7.91
CA GLN A 49 -1.12 16.72 -9.02
C GLN A 49 0.39 16.93 -8.93
N SER A 50 0.96 16.92 -7.72
CA SER A 50 2.40 17.09 -7.51
C SER A 50 2.90 16.42 -6.25
N ALA A 51 4.21 16.14 -6.20
CA ALA A 51 4.86 15.55 -5.04
C ALA A 51 4.82 16.48 -3.80
N ASP A 52 4.68 17.79 -4.01
CA ASP A 52 4.59 18.78 -2.93
C ASP A 52 3.29 18.66 -2.14
N GLN A 53 2.25 18.07 -2.74
CA GLN A 53 0.98 17.80 -2.05
C GLN A 53 1.11 16.66 -1.04
N ILE A 54 2.12 15.80 -1.19
CA ILE A 54 2.39 14.66 -0.31
C ILE A 54 3.47 15.06 0.68
N LYS A 55 3.06 15.51 1.87
CA LYS A 55 3.97 15.96 2.92
C LYS A 55 4.72 14.80 3.57
N GLU A 56 4.02 13.70 3.76
CA GLU A 56 4.59 12.46 4.29
C GLU A 56 3.85 11.26 3.70
N LEU A 57 4.57 10.17 3.47
CA LEU A 57 4.02 8.89 3.07
C LEU A 57 4.74 7.80 3.86
N VAL A 58 3.96 6.98 4.57
CA VAL A 58 4.47 5.86 5.36
C VAL A 58 3.79 4.59 4.87
N ILE A 59 4.57 3.56 4.57
CA ILE A 59 4.06 2.26 4.17
C ILE A 59 3.80 1.46 5.45
N GLN A 60 2.53 1.24 5.78
CA GLN A 60 2.12 0.50 6.98
C GLN A 60 2.25 -1.02 6.79
N ASN A 61 1.97 -1.50 5.58
CA ASN A 61 2.01 -2.92 5.27
C ASN A 61 2.29 -3.13 3.78
N LYS A 62 2.94 -4.24 3.45
CA LYS A 62 3.16 -4.71 2.09
C LYS A 62 2.70 -6.16 1.99
N ARG A 63 1.86 -6.44 0.99
CA ARG A 63 1.50 -7.79 0.58
C ARG A 63 1.88 -7.98 -0.88
N GLU A 64 2.54 -9.07 -1.20
CA GLU A 64 2.97 -9.38 -2.56
C GLU A 64 2.56 -10.81 -2.89
N ASP A 65 1.80 -10.95 -3.96
CA ASP A 65 1.50 -12.19 -4.66
C ASP A 65 2.06 -12.05 -6.08
N GLY A 66 2.52 -13.11 -6.75
CA GLY A 66 3.46 -13.04 -7.87
C GLY A 66 3.16 -12.01 -8.98
N GLN A 67 1.89 -11.69 -9.23
CA GLN A 67 1.43 -10.68 -10.19
C GLN A 67 0.94 -9.35 -9.57
N LYS A 68 0.65 -9.33 -8.27
CA LYS A 68 -0.01 -8.22 -7.58
C LYS A 68 0.73 -7.83 -6.30
N ARG A 69 1.04 -6.56 -6.16
CA ARG A 69 1.60 -5.99 -4.93
C ARG A 69 0.64 -4.96 -4.36
N VAL A 70 0.32 -5.08 -3.08
CA VAL A 70 -0.58 -4.19 -2.37
C VAL A 70 0.17 -3.53 -1.22
N TYR A 71 0.18 -2.20 -1.20
CA TYR A 71 0.69 -1.43 -0.07
C TYR A 71 -0.49 -0.82 0.70
N SER A 72 -0.53 -1.01 2.01
CA SER A 72 -1.33 -0.16 2.89
C SER A 72 -0.46 1.03 3.28
N ILE A 73 -0.93 2.25 3.02
CA ILE A 73 -0.19 3.48 3.29
C ILE A 73 -0.98 4.44 4.16
N THR A 74 -0.23 5.25 4.90
CA THR A 74 -0.71 6.48 5.52
C THR A 74 -0.06 7.65 4.82
N VAL A 75 -0.84 8.63 4.39
CA VAL A 75 -0.36 9.79 3.64
C VAL A 75 -0.86 11.09 4.28
N MET A 76 0.05 12.06 4.45
CA MET A 76 -0.30 13.43 4.81
C MET A 76 -0.35 14.30 3.57
N LEU A 77 -1.50 14.96 3.39
CA LEU A 77 -1.87 15.69 2.20
C LEU A 77 -2.08 17.16 2.51
N GLN A 78 -1.60 18.03 1.65
CA GLN A 78 -1.85 19.47 1.73
C GLN A 78 -1.73 20.08 0.34
N ASP A 79 -2.81 20.62 -0.18
CA ASP A 79 -2.85 21.34 -1.46
C ASP A 79 -3.01 22.84 -1.18
N PRO A 80 -2.18 23.73 -1.73
CA PRO A 80 -2.35 25.18 -1.55
C PRO A 80 -3.73 25.71 -2.01
N ARG A 81 -4.44 24.96 -2.86
CA ARG A 81 -5.78 25.31 -3.36
C ARG A 81 -6.90 24.84 -2.43
N VAL A 82 -6.63 23.92 -1.52
CA VAL A 82 -7.62 23.34 -0.60
C VAL A 82 -7.20 23.67 0.83
N PRO A 83 -8.02 24.40 1.62
CA PRO A 83 -7.62 24.77 2.96
C PRO A 83 -7.45 23.54 3.84
N GLY A 84 -6.34 23.53 4.57
CA GLY A 84 -6.04 22.55 5.61
C GLY A 84 -5.08 21.45 5.21
N LYS A 85 -4.75 20.64 6.20
CA LYS A 85 -3.93 19.44 6.09
C LYS A 85 -4.79 18.23 6.38
N TYR A 86 -4.59 17.17 5.62
CA TYR A 86 -5.38 15.96 5.69
C TYR A 86 -4.48 14.77 5.96
N LYS A 87 -4.95 13.84 6.79
CA LYS A 87 -4.36 12.51 6.93
C LYS A 87 -5.29 11.53 6.24
N ALA A 88 -4.75 10.70 5.36
CA ALA A 88 -5.51 9.65 4.69
C ALA A 88 -4.83 8.29 4.84
N GLU A 89 -5.65 7.26 4.93
CA GLU A 89 -5.26 5.86 4.86
C GLU A 89 -5.74 5.30 3.52
N ALA A 90 -4.86 4.61 2.82
CA ALA A 90 -5.15 4.12 1.48
C ALA A 90 -4.47 2.79 1.18
N GLN A 91 -4.99 2.11 0.15
CA GLN A 91 -4.38 0.95 -0.44
C GLN A 91 -3.90 1.25 -1.86
N LEU A 92 -2.61 1.06 -2.11
CA LEU A 92 -2.04 1.10 -3.45
C LEU A 92 -2.00 -0.31 -3.99
N VAL A 93 -2.65 -0.53 -5.13
CA VAL A 93 -2.59 -1.80 -5.84
C VAL A 93 -1.71 -1.62 -7.06
N TYR A 94 -0.63 -2.39 -7.10
CA TYR A 94 0.27 -2.52 -8.21
C TYR A 94 0.05 -3.86 -8.90
N GLU A 95 -0.01 -3.85 -10.22
CA GLU A 95 -0.02 -5.05 -11.04
C GLU A 95 1.08 -4.97 -12.10
N LYS A 96 1.61 -6.14 -12.49
CA LYS A 96 2.58 -6.23 -13.58
C LYS A 96 1.87 -6.09 -14.92
N VAL A 97 2.04 -4.95 -15.57
CA VAL A 97 1.56 -4.66 -16.93
C VAL A 97 2.78 -4.47 -17.83
N ASP A 98 2.91 -5.30 -18.87
CA ASP A 98 4.07 -5.29 -19.79
C ASP A 98 5.42 -5.47 -19.08
N GLY A 99 5.45 -6.33 -18.04
CA GLY A 99 6.65 -6.56 -17.23
C GLY A 99 7.03 -5.43 -16.27
N LYS A 100 6.24 -4.35 -16.21
CA LYS A 100 6.44 -3.22 -15.28
C LYS A 100 5.33 -3.17 -14.25
N ALA A 101 5.68 -2.94 -12.98
CA ALA A 101 4.68 -2.68 -11.95
C ALA A 101 4.05 -1.30 -12.19
N LYS A 102 2.72 -1.25 -12.31
CA LYS A 102 1.94 -0.01 -12.46
C LYS A 102 0.85 0.02 -11.40
N ILE A 103 0.56 1.21 -10.86
CA ILE A 103 -0.62 1.41 -10.02
C ILE A 103 -1.87 1.19 -10.88
N THR A 104 -2.71 0.25 -10.49
CA THR A 104 -4.03 0.01 -11.11
C THR A 104 -5.16 0.56 -10.24
N ASN A 105 -4.95 0.70 -8.94
CA ASN A 105 -5.93 1.28 -8.04
C ASN A 105 -5.29 2.00 -6.84
N VAL A 106 -5.90 3.11 -6.44
CA VAL A 106 -5.59 3.83 -5.20
C VAL A 106 -6.87 3.91 -4.36
N GLY A 107 -7.10 2.90 -3.54
CA GLY A 107 -8.30 2.75 -2.72
C GLY A 107 -8.23 3.62 -1.48
N LEU A 108 -9.16 4.57 -1.33
CA LEU A 108 -9.30 5.35 -0.10
C LEU A 108 -9.96 4.51 0.99
N ILE A 109 -9.33 4.40 2.16
CA ILE A 109 -9.94 3.79 3.35
C ILE A 109 -10.57 4.89 4.20
N SER A 110 -9.78 5.90 4.57
CA SER A 110 -10.21 7.00 5.42
C SER A 110 -9.47 8.29 5.05
N ILE A 111 -10.12 9.43 5.22
CA ILE A 111 -9.48 10.75 5.12
C ILE A 111 -10.09 11.67 6.16
N THR A 112 -9.23 12.35 6.90
CA THR A 112 -9.61 13.25 7.99
C THR A 112 -8.79 14.52 7.90
N LYS A 113 -9.46 15.68 8.02
CA LYS A 113 -8.78 16.96 8.18
C LYS A 113 -8.14 17.00 9.57
N ILE A 114 -6.85 17.34 9.64
CA ILE A 114 -6.08 17.39 10.88
C ILE A 114 -5.69 18.81 11.29
N GLU A 115 -5.63 19.75 10.34
CA GLU A 115 -5.37 21.19 10.55
C GLU A 115 -6.17 22.01 9.53
#